data_AF-A0A965V4M8-F1
#
_entry.id   AF-A0A965V4M8-F1
#
_cell.length_a   1.000
_cell.length_b   1.000
_cell.length_c   1.000
_cell.angle_alpha   90.00
_cell.angle_beta   90.00
_cell.angle_gamma   90.00
#
_symmetry.space_group_name_H-M   'P 1'
#
loop_
_entity.id
_entity.type
_entity.pdbx_description
1 polymer ?
#
loop_
_entity_poly.entity_id
_entity_poly.type
_entity_poly.pdbx_seq_one_letter_code
_entity_poly.pdbx_strand_id
1 'polypeptide(L)'
;MKTLLTSLCILLFSATLTAQTVNSASCKSKANLLSGKESGKIQITLPESVVKENVEDYGKYYLKMFTVNFDEKTHLATFNMVTNDENSRRVILRFLSANQIQSVVVENKVFTLGDFYDNFLK
;
A
#
# COMPACT_ATOMS: atom_id res chain seq x y z
N MET A 1 10.76 59.21 -13.00
CA MET A 1 9.81 58.13 -13.34
C MET A 1 9.91 57.84 -14.82
N LYS A 2 10.53 56.71 -15.19
CA LYS A 2 10.37 56.00 -16.47
C LYS A 2 11.15 54.69 -16.37
N THR A 3 10.40 53.60 -16.62
CA THR A 3 10.85 52.25 -17.02
C THR A 3 11.67 51.42 -16.03
N LEU A 4 11.01 50.95 -14.97
CA LEU A 4 11.36 49.72 -14.23
C LEU A 4 10.26 48.67 -14.50
N LEU A 5 10.06 48.27 -15.76
CA LEU A 5 8.96 47.35 -16.09
C LEU A 5 9.30 46.31 -17.17
N THR A 6 10.54 45.81 -17.21
CA THR A 6 10.93 44.78 -18.19
C THR A 6 11.82 43.70 -17.58
N SER A 7 11.47 43.17 -16.40
CA SER A 7 12.05 41.92 -15.89
C SER A 7 11.12 41.29 -14.86
N LEU A 8 9.96 40.77 -15.28
CA LEU A 8 9.14 39.92 -14.39
C LEU A 8 8.36 38.78 -15.07
N CYS A 9 8.48 38.56 -16.38
CA CYS A 9 7.56 37.64 -17.09
C CYS A 9 8.20 36.34 -17.63
N ILE A 10 9.19 35.76 -16.95
CA ILE A 10 9.67 34.39 -17.29
C ILE A 10 9.84 33.54 -16.03
N LEU A 11 8.74 33.33 -15.30
CA LEU A 11 8.59 32.21 -14.38
C LEU A 11 7.17 31.65 -14.52
N LEU A 12 6.76 31.36 -15.76
CA LEU A 12 5.71 30.39 -15.99
C LEU A 12 6.32 29.01 -15.76
N PHE A 13 6.51 28.67 -14.49
CA PHE A 13 6.73 27.30 -14.07
C PHE A 13 5.42 26.57 -14.35
N SER A 14 5.34 25.96 -15.53
CA SER A 14 4.28 25.02 -15.89
C SER A 14 4.33 23.87 -14.89
N ALA A 15 3.64 24.03 -13.76
CA ALA A 15 3.34 22.94 -12.86
C ALA A 15 2.40 22.00 -13.61
N THR A 16 2.97 21.11 -14.41
CA THR A 16 2.26 19.92 -14.86
C THR A 16 1.94 19.14 -13.59
N LEU A 17 0.73 19.31 -13.08
CA LEU A 17 0.14 18.44 -12.08
C LEU A 17 0.00 17.08 -12.75
N THR A 18 1.08 16.29 -12.77
CA THR A 18 0.96 14.86 -13.05
C THR A 18 0.08 14.31 -11.94
N ALA A 19 -1.11 13.81 -12.27
CA ALA A 19 -1.90 13.03 -11.34
C ALA A 19 -1.00 11.91 -10.84
N GLN A 20 -0.52 12.02 -9.60
CA GLN A 20 0.42 11.06 -9.03
C GLN A 20 -0.33 9.74 -8.93
N THR A 21 0.03 8.77 -9.77
CA THR A 21 -0.56 7.43 -9.72
C THR A 21 -0.21 6.85 -8.36
N VAL A 22 -1.16 6.86 -7.44
CA VAL A 22 -0.95 6.34 -6.09
C VAL A 22 -0.72 4.84 -6.21
N ASN A 23 0.49 4.39 -5.91
CA ASN A 23 0.83 2.97 -5.93
C ASN A 23 -0.05 2.24 -4.90
N SER A 24 -1.06 1.53 -5.38
CA SER A 24 -2.15 1.00 -4.57
C SER A 24 -2.17 -0.51 -4.65
N ALA A 25 -2.35 -1.14 -3.49
CA ALA A 25 -2.74 -2.54 -3.43
C ALA A 25 -4.26 -2.68 -3.54
N SER A 26 -4.76 -3.91 -3.71
CA SER A 26 -6.20 -4.17 -3.74
C SER A 26 -6.59 -5.47 -3.05
N CYS A 27 -7.82 -5.53 -2.55
CA CYS A 27 -8.42 -6.75 -2.00
C CYS A 27 -9.48 -7.28 -2.96
N LYS A 28 -9.59 -8.62 -3.08
CA LYS A 28 -10.56 -9.28 -3.95
C LYS A 28 -12.01 -8.88 -3.64
N SER A 29 -12.37 -8.85 -2.36
CA SER A 29 -13.65 -8.37 -1.85
C SER A 29 -13.55 -8.07 -0.36
N LYS A 30 -14.48 -7.28 0.18
CA LYS A 30 -14.55 -7.04 1.63
C LYS A 30 -14.80 -8.32 2.41
N ALA A 31 -15.67 -9.20 1.92
CA ALA A 31 -15.95 -10.49 2.56
C ALA A 31 -14.70 -11.37 2.67
N ASN A 32 -13.92 -11.47 1.59
CA ASN A 32 -12.66 -12.21 1.60
C ASN A 32 -11.66 -11.60 2.60
N LEU A 33 -11.48 -10.28 2.58
CA LEU A 33 -10.61 -9.56 3.52
C LEU A 33 -10.99 -9.84 4.99
N LEU A 34 -12.28 -9.73 5.34
CA LEU A 34 -12.76 -9.97 6.70
C LEU A 34 -12.56 -11.44 7.11
N SER A 35 -12.89 -12.41 6.24
CA SER A 35 -12.62 -13.83 6.51
C SER A 35 -11.12 -14.14 6.67
N GLY A 36 -10.28 -13.45 5.90
CA GLY A 36 -8.83 -13.53 6.00
C GLY A 36 -8.32 -12.97 7.33
N LYS A 37 -8.87 -11.84 7.79
CA LYS A 37 -8.58 -11.29 9.12
C LYS A 37 -8.92 -12.29 10.21
N GLU A 38 -10.12 -12.87 10.22
CA GLU A 38 -10.54 -13.81 11.27
C GLU A 38 -9.69 -15.09 11.28
N SER A 39 -9.33 -15.60 10.09
CA SER A 39 -8.53 -16.83 9.96
C SER A 39 -7.03 -16.63 10.10
N GLY A 40 -6.54 -15.39 10.11
CA GLY A 40 -5.10 -15.09 10.07
C GLY A 40 -4.44 -15.35 8.71
N LYS A 41 -5.24 -15.46 7.63
CA LYS A 41 -4.76 -15.61 6.24
C LYS A 41 -5.25 -14.45 5.39
N ILE A 42 -4.58 -13.31 5.52
CA ILE A 42 -5.01 -12.05 4.89
C ILE A 42 -4.44 -12.00 3.47
N GLN A 43 -5.30 -11.74 2.48
CA GLN A 43 -4.94 -11.69 1.06
C GLN A 43 -5.01 -10.27 0.50
N ILE A 44 -3.92 -9.81 -0.08
CA ILE A 44 -3.79 -8.49 -0.70
C ILE A 44 -3.05 -8.66 -2.03
N THR A 45 -3.63 -8.15 -3.10
CA THR A 45 -2.98 -8.08 -4.41
C THR A 45 -2.10 -6.85 -4.45
N LEU A 46 -0.80 -7.04 -4.62
CA LEU A 46 0.18 -5.97 -4.69
C LEU A 46 0.22 -5.37 -6.11
N PRO A 47 0.64 -4.10 -6.27
CA PRO A 47 0.80 -3.52 -7.60
C PRO A 47 1.96 -4.17 -8.37
N GLU A 48 1.92 -4.08 -9.69
CA GLU A 48 2.93 -4.68 -10.60
C GLU A 48 4.36 -4.16 -10.33
N SER A 49 4.49 -2.97 -9.74
CA SER A 49 5.77 -2.39 -9.32
C SER A 49 6.47 -3.18 -8.21
N VAL A 50 5.75 -4.05 -7.50
CA VAL A 50 6.32 -4.89 -6.42
C VAL A 50 6.80 -6.21 -6.98
N VAL A 51 8.11 -6.44 -6.86
CA VAL A 51 8.79 -7.67 -7.27
C VAL A 51 9.04 -8.59 -6.07
N LYS A 52 9.26 -9.88 -6.36
CA LYS A 52 9.51 -10.91 -5.35
C LYS A 52 10.65 -10.59 -4.41
N GLU A 53 11.76 -10.06 -4.92
CA GLU A 53 12.93 -9.69 -4.12
C GLU A 53 12.55 -8.71 -3.00
N ASN A 54 11.76 -7.68 -3.30
CA ASN A 54 11.25 -6.73 -2.30
C ASN A 54 10.34 -7.41 -1.27
N VAL A 55 9.49 -8.35 -1.70
CA VAL A 55 8.60 -9.08 -0.80
C VAL A 55 9.40 -9.93 0.19
N GLU A 56 10.44 -10.63 -0.29
CA GLU A 56 11.32 -11.45 0.54
C GLU A 56 12.15 -10.58 1.49
N ASP A 57 12.75 -9.51 0.97
CA ASP A 57 13.62 -8.62 1.73
C ASP A 57 12.89 -7.84 2.81
N TYR A 58 11.68 -7.35 2.53
CA TYR A 58 10.91 -6.61 3.54
C TYR A 58 10.13 -7.55 4.46
N GLY A 59 9.73 -8.73 3.97
CA GLY A 59 9.00 -9.73 4.75
C GLY A 59 9.83 -10.33 5.89
N LYS A 60 11.14 -10.54 5.69
CA LYS A 60 12.03 -11.19 6.68
C LYS A 60 12.13 -10.45 8.03
N TYR A 61 11.81 -9.16 8.06
CA TYR A 61 11.82 -8.37 9.30
C TYR A 61 10.62 -8.64 10.23
N TYR A 62 9.58 -9.34 9.74
CA TYR A 62 8.30 -9.49 10.45
C TYR A 62 7.92 -10.93 10.76
N LEU A 63 8.87 -11.87 10.68
CA LEU A 63 8.63 -13.32 10.87
C LEU A 63 8.03 -13.71 12.22
N LYS A 64 8.12 -12.85 13.25
CA LYS A 64 7.44 -13.08 14.54
C LYS A 64 5.93 -12.78 14.49
N MET A 65 5.49 -12.02 13.50
CA MET A 65 4.11 -11.58 13.33
C MET A 65 3.42 -12.31 12.17
N PHE A 66 4.10 -12.49 11.04
CA PHE A 66 3.58 -13.20 9.88
C PHE A 66 4.68 -13.69 8.92
N THR A 67 4.32 -14.61 8.03
CA THR A 67 5.07 -14.88 6.78
C THR A 67 4.27 -14.39 5.58
N VAL A 68 4.93 -14.14 4.44
CA VAL A 68 4.28 -13.70 3.21
C VAL A 68 4.54 -14.73 2.11
N ASN A 69 3.47 -15.34 1.61
CA ASN A 69 3.52 -16.14 0.38
C ASN A 69 3.12 -15.24 -0.78
N PHE A 70 3.97 -15.14 -1.80
CA PHE A 70 3.74 -14.27 -2.95
C PHE A 70 3.66 -15.08 -4.24
N ASP A 71 2.55 -14.92 -4.97
CA ASP A 71 2.40 -15.44 -6.33
C ASP A 71 2.75 -14.35 -7.34
N GLU A 72 3.91 -14.48 -7.98
CA GLU A 72 4.43 -13.52 -8.97
C GLU A 72 3.51 -13.35 -10.19
N LYS A 73 2.72 -14.37 -10.55
CA LYS A 73 1.84 -14.28 -11.73
C LYS A 73 0.61 -13.44 -11.47
N THR A 74 0.08 -13.51 -10.25
CA THR A 74 -1.16 -12.81 -9.86
C THR A 74 -0.89 -11.60 -8.97
N HIS A 75 0.37 -11.39 -8.58
CA HIS A 75 0.79 -10.44 -7.54
C HIS A 75 0.04 -10.61 -6.21
N LEU A 76 -0.52 -11.79 -5.95
CA LEU A 76 -1.25 -12.06 -4.72
C LEU A 76 -0.27 -12.33 -3.57
N ALA A 77 -0.25 -11.44 -2.58
CA ALA A 77 0.41 -11.67 -1.31
C ALA A 77 -0.59 -12.25 -0.29
N THR A 78 -0.25 -13.40 0.28
CA THR A 78 -0.97 -14.02 1.38
C THR A 78 -0.13 -13.90 2.65
N PHE A 79 -0.57 -13.07 3.58
CA PHE A 79 0.00 -12.95 4.91
C PHE A 79 -0.53 -14.08 5.79
N ASN A 80 0.35 -14.98 6.22
CA ASN A 80 0.04 -16.02 7.20
C ASN A 80 0.46 -15.53 8.57
N MET A 81 -0.50 -15.11 9.38
CA MET A 81 -0.26 -14.57 10.71
C MET A 81 0.28 -15.67 11.63
N VAL A 82 1.38 -15.39 12.33
CA VAL A 82 1.89 -16.22 13.43
C VAL A 82 1.04 -15.98 14.67
N THR A 83 0.84 -14.70 15.00
CA THR A 83 -0.11 -14.23 16.00
C THR A 83 -1.11 -13.33 15.29
N ASN A 84 -2.40 -13.64 15.41
CA ASN A 84 -3.47 -12.89 14.77
C ASN A 84 -4.12 -11.89 15.73
N ASP A 85 -3.30 -11.10 16.41
CA ASP A 85 -3.74 -9.98 17.22
C ASP A 85 -3.68 -8.66 16.42
N GLU A 86 -4.32 -7.63 16.97
CA GLU A 86 -4.39 -6.30 16.36
C GLU A 86 -3.00 -5.72 16.06
N ASN A 87 -2.03 -5.83 16.99
CA ASN A 87 -0.69 -5.27 16.81
C ASN A 87 0.06 -5.99 15.70
N SER A 88 -0.04 -7.30 15.64
CA SER A 88 0.58 -8.13 14.61
C SER A 88 0.03 -7.79 13.23
N ARG A 89 -1.30 -7.60 13.09
CA ARG A 89 -1.91 -7.16 11.82
C ARG A 89 -1.50 -5.74 11.45
N ARG A 90 -1.29 -4.84 12.41
CA ARG A 90 -0.80 -3.48 12.15
C ARG A 90 0.57 -3.47 11.46
N VAL A 91 1.40 -4.48 11.69
CA VAL A 91 2.73 -4.60 11.06
C VAL A 91 2.64 -4.78 9.54
N ILE A 92 1.52 -5.31 9.02
CA ILE A 92 1.28 -5.41 7.56
C ILE A 92 1.41 -4.05 6.89
N LEU A 93 1.01 -2.96 7.55
CA LEU A 93 1.11 -1.61 6.99
C LEU A 93 2.57 -1.20 6.75
N ARG A 94 3.49 -1.59 7.63
CA ARG A 94 4.93 -1.31 7.45
C ARG A 94 5.50 -2.06 6.26
N PHE A 95 5.08 -3.30 6.06
CA PHE A 95 5.43 -4.08 4.88
C PHE A 95 4.90 -3.42 3.59
N LEU A 96 3.65 -2.97 3.59
CA LEU A 96 3.07 -2.27 2.44
C LEU A 96 3.81 -0.95 2.15
N SER A 97 4.09 -0.15 3.19
CA SER A 97 4.85 1.10 3.04
C SER A 97 6.28 0.89 2.52
N ALA A 98 6.98 -0.16 2.99
CA ALA A 98 8.33 -0.48 2.48
C ALA A 98 8.31 -0.77 0.97
N ASN A 99 7.25 -1.42 0.49
CA ASN A 99 6.97 -1.65 -0.93
C ASN A 99 6.40 -0.41 -1.66
N GLN A 100 6.51 0.78 -1.08
CA GLN A 100 6.04 2.05 -1.66
C GLN A 100 4.53 2.08 -1.93
N ILE A 101 3.73 1.26 -1.22
CA ILE A 101 2.27 1.25 -1.33
C ILE A 101 1.70 2.28 -0.34
N GLN A 102 0.79 3.14 -0.81
CA GLN A 102 0.23 4.24 -0.01
C GLN A 102 -1.25 4.05 0.32
N SER A 103 -1.94 3.19 -0.42
CA SER A 103 -3.36 2.92 -0.24
C SER A 103 -3.74 1.50 -0.61
N VAL A 104 -4.91 1.07 -0.13
CA VAL A 104 -5.53 -0.20 -0.47
C VAL A 104 -6.93 0.05 -1.03
N VAL A 105 -7.23 -0.57 -2.17
CA VAL A 105 -8.57 -0.55 -2.76
C VAL A 105 -9.39 -1.71 -2.21
N VAL A 106 -10.54 -1.40 -1.62
CA VAL A 106 -11.53 -2.37 -1.14
C VAL A 106 -12.89 -1.99 -1.70
N GLU A 107 -13.52 -2.85 -2.50
CA GLU A 107 -14.84 -2.60 -3.11
C GLU A 107 -14.94 -1.24 -3.82
N ASN A 108 -13.97 -0.95 -4.69
CA ASN A 108 -13.87 0.30 -5.47
C ASN A 108 -13.68 1.58 -4.63
N LYS A 109 -13.40 1.46 -3.33
CA LYS A 109 -13.04 2.59 -2.47
C LYS A 109 -11.56 2.52 -2.15
N VAL A 110 -10.89 3.67 -2.21
CA VAL A 110 -9.49 3.83 -1.87
C VAL A 110 -9.39 4.21 -0.40
N PHE A 111 -8.61 3.46 0.38
CA PHE A 111 -8.33 3.74 1.78
C PHE A 111 -6.85 4.06 1.94
N THR A 112 -6.50 5.08 2.73
CA THR A 112 -5.12 5.23 3.21
C THR A 112 -4.71 3.99 4.00
N LEU A 113 -3.41 3.72 4.14
CA LEU A 113 -2.98 2.56 4.94
C LEU A 113 -3.54 2.58 6.38
N GLY A 114 -3.64 3.77 6.99
CA GLY A 114 -4.23 3.94 8.32
C GLY A 114 -5.72 3.61 8.33
N ASP A 115 -6.49 4.21 7.41
CA ASP A 115 -7.93 3.94 7.31
C ASP A 115 -8.20 2.47 6.98
N PHE A 116 -7.38 1.86 6.12
CA PHE A 116 -7.50 0.44 5.80
C PHE A 116 -7.36 -0.44 7.06
N TYR A 117 -6.38 -0.12 7.91
CA TYR A 117 -6.23 -0.83 9.18
C TYR A 117 -7.44 -0.63 10.09
N ASP A 118 -7.81 0.63 10.35
CA ASP A 118 -8.88 0.95 11.31
C ASP A 118 -10.24 0.38 10.88
N ASN A 119 -10.50 0.30 9.57
CA ASN A 119 -11.77 -0.21 9.05
C ASN A 119 -11.81 -1.74 8.87
N PHE A 120 -10.66 -2.38 8.63
CA PHE A 120 -10.66 -3.78 8.16
C PHE A 120 -9.71 -4.73 8.87
N LEU A 121 -8.64 -4.23 9.49
CA LEU A 121 -7.63 -5.08 10.15
C LEU A 121 -7.57 -4.88 11.66
N LYS A 122 -8.31 -3.95 12.24
CA LYS A 122 -8.41 -3.83 13.69
C LYS A 122 -9.10 -5.04 14.30
#